data_AF-A0A931FJ35-F1
#
_entry.id   AF-A0A931FJ35-F1
#
_cell.length_a   1.000
_cell.length_b   1.000
_cell.length_c   1.000
_cell.angle_alpha   90.00
_cell.angle_beta   90.00
_cell.angle_gamma   90.00
#
_symmetry.space_group_name_H-M   'P 1'
#
loop_
_entity.id
_entity.type
_entity.pdbx_description
1 polymer ?
#
loop_
_entity_poly.entity_id
_entity_poly.type
_entity_poly.pdbx_seq_one_letter_code
_entity_poly.pdbx_strand_id
1 'polypeptide(L)'
;MSKILTPLLFGALLALAGQPLSASAQCRDPWIAKAYQQVARRNPVGQGEICECNIKLYNNGSWGNYNELVGYVQQFLNSGTRVGYAPLSNGNFAMAILSGNQVSAVSVLNAGGNVVAAGGGNVVAAGGGNVVAAGGGNLVAAGGGNITGLSNSTPGFAFGMSRGLLAAGEQRKPTSGNGAIVIK
;
A
#
# COMPACT_ATOMS: atom_id res chain seq x y z
N MET A 1 -56.46 -30.48 -34.01
CA MET A 1 -56.18 -31.16 -32.72
C MET A 1 -54.73 -31.66 -32.81
N SER A 2 -53.76 -30.85 -32.40
CA SER A 2 -53.18 -30.78 -31.05
C SER A 2 -52.54 -32.08 -30.59
N LYS A 3 -51.20 -32.07 -30.51
CA LYS A 3 -50.31 -32.53 -29.42
C LYS A 3 -48.94 -32.94 -29.98
N ILE A 4 -47.77 -32.68 -29.40
CA ILE A 4 -47.22 -31.77 -28.38
C ILE A 4 -45.72 -32.17 -28.27
N LEU A 5 -44.86 -31.21 -27.88
CA LEU A 5 -43.52 -31.35 -27.25
C LEU A 5 -42.24 -31.67 -28.08
N THR A 6 -41.41 -30.62 -28.26
CA THR A 6 -39.94 -30.56 -28.05
C THR A 6 -39.56 -31.01 -26.61
N PRO A 7 -38.27 -31.24 -26.20
CA PRO A 7 -37.02 -30.59 -26.64
C PRO A 7 -35.75 -31.49 -26.64
N LEU A 8 -34.59 -30.93 -27.04
CA LEU A 8 -33.24 -31.12 -26.43
C LEU A 8 -32.24 -30.29 -27.27
N LEU A 9 -31.99 -29.05 -26.87
CA LEU A 9 -30.79 -28.65 -26.12
C LEU A 9 -29.48 -29.20 -26.69
N PHE A 10 -28.87 -28.46 -27.63
CA PHE A 10 -27.41 -28.42 -27.72
C PHE A 10 -26.98 -27.02 -27.28
N GLY A 11 -26.64 -26.91 -26.00
CA GLY A 11 -26.10 -25.70 -25.41
C GLY A 11 -24.76 -25.36 -26.04
N ALA A 12 -24.70 -24.24 -26.74
CA ALA A 12 -23.45 -23.54 -26.98
C ALA A 12 -23.01 -22.94 -25.63
N LEU A 13 -22.35 -23.75 -24.82
CA LEU A 13 -21.58 -23.28 -23.68
C LEU A 13 -20.32 -22.64 -24.25
N LEU A 14 -20.43 -21.37 -24.67
CA LEU A 14 -19.25 -20.60 -25.03
C LEU A 14 -18.49 -20.32 -23.74
N ALA A 15 -17.38 -21.02 -23.56
CA ALA A 15 -16.48 -20.83 -22.44
C ALA A 15 -16.10 -19.35 -22.33
N LEU A 16 -16.58 -18.67 -21.29
CA LEU A 16 -15.95 -17.46 -20.75
C LEU A 16 -14.63 -17.87 -20.05
N ALA A 17 -13.72 -18.49 -20.80
CA ALA A 17 -12.33 -18.56 -20.40
C ALA A 17 -11.72 -17.20 -20.70
N GLY A 18 -11.22 -16.52 -19.67
CA GLY A 18 -10.64 -15.18 -19.74
C GLY A 18 -9.72 -15.05 -20.95
N GLN A 19 -10.20 -14.34 -21.97
CA GLN A 19 -9.37 -13.94 -23.08
C GLN A 19 -8.30 -13.02 -22.49
N PRO A 20 -7.00 -13.22 -22.81
CA PRO A 20 -6.01 -12.22 -22.46
C PRO A 20 -6.48 -10.93 -23.12
N LEU A 21 -6.78 -9.92 -22.31
CA LEU A 21 -7.01 -8.56 -22.79
C LEU A 21 -5.90 -8.28 -23.80
N SER A 22 -6.27 -8.12 -25.07
CA SER A 22 -5.33 -7.76 -26.14
C SER A 22 -4.42 -6.67 -25.60
N ALA A 23 -3.12 -6.72 -25.88
CA ALA A 23 -2.13 -5.78 -25.33
C ALA A 23 -2.60 -4.31 -25.36
N SER A 24 -3.40 -3.93 -26.37
CA SER A 24 -4.04 -2.63 -26.53
C SER A 24 -5.10 -2.24 -25.49
N ALA A 25 -5.76 -3.21 -24.85
CA ALA A 25 -6.81 -3.01 -23.83
C ALA A 25 -6.25 -3.00 -22.40
N GLN A 26 -4.98 -3.40 -22.22
CA GLN A 26 -4.36 -3.43 -20.90
C GLN A 26 -4.10 -2.02 -20.39
N CYS A 27 -3.45 -1.17 -21.18
CA CYS A 27 -3.30 0.25 -20.87
C CYS A 27 -4.50 1.05 -21.41
N ARG A 28 -4.86 2.13 -20.72
CA ARG A 28 -5.89 3.07 -21.20
C ARG A 28 -5.45 3.73 -22.50
N ASP A 29 -4.15 4.05 -22.60
CA ASP A 29 -3.54 4.50 -23.84
C ASP A 29 -2.99 3.31 -24.65
N PRO A 30 -3.55 3.01 -25.84
CA PRO A 30 -3.10 1.89 -26.66
C PRO A 30 -1.72 2.08 -27.28
N TRP A 31 -1.23 3.32 -27.43
CA TRP A 31 0.10 3.58 -28.00
C TRP A 31 1.20 3.15 -27.05
N ILE A 32 0.99 3.28 -25.74
CA ILE A 32 1.96 2.77 -24.75
C ILE A 32 2.12 1.26 -24.91
N ALA A 33 1.03 0.51 -25.00
CA ALA A 33 1.09 -0.93 -25.21
C ALA A 33 1.84 -1.32 -26.50
N LYS A 34 1.60 -0.59 -27.59
CA LYS A 34 2.32 -0.79 -28.86
C LYS A 34 3.81 -0.46 -28.75
N ALA A 35 4.17 0.63 -28.08
CA ALA A 35 5.55 1.02 -27.88
C ALA A 35 6.33 -0.02 -27.07
N TYR A 36 5.73 -0.59 -26.02
CA TYR A 36 6.33 -1.70 -25.26
C TYR A 36 6.52 -2.97 -26.10
N GLN A 37 5.56 -3.30 -26.95
CA GLN A 37 5.71 -4.42 -27.89
C GLN A 37 6.84 -4.20 -28.90
N GLN A 38 7.00 -2.96 -29.38
CA GLN A 38 8.06 -2.60 -30.32
C GLN A 38 9.46 -2.63 -29.66
N VAL A 39 9.60 -2.03 -28.48
CA VAL A 39 10.89 -1.82 -27.82
C VAL A 39 11.32 -3.04 -27.00
N ALA A 40 10.40 -3.60 -26.22
CA ALA A 40 10.69 -4.63 -25.23
C ALA A 40 10.15 -6.02 -25.61
N ARG A 41 9.43 -6.15 -26.74
CA ARG A 41 8.80 -7.40 -27.21
C ARG A 41 7.94 -8.08 -26.13
N ARG A 42 7.30 -7.28 -25.28
CA ARG A 42 6.42 -7.73 -24.20
C ARG A 42 5.28 -6.75 -24.00
N ASN A 43 4.27 -7.20 -23.28
CA ASN A 43 3.25 -6.30 -22.75
C ASN A 43 3.84 -5.41 -21.64
N PRO A 44 3.34 -4.18 -21.49
CA PRO A 44 3.62 -3.37 -20.31
C PRO A 44 3.14 -4.09 -19.04
N VAL A 45 3.63 -3.68 -17.88
CA VAL A 45 3.19 -4.15 -16.56
C VAL A 45 2.27 -3.08 -15.96
N GLY A 46 1.05 -3.47 -15.62
CA GLY A 46 0.02 -2.56 -15.09
C GLY A 46 -1.28 -2.66 -15.87
N GLN A 47 -2.22 -1.75 -15.58
CA GLN A 47 -3.54 -1.71 -16.22
C GLN A 47 -4.05 -0.26 -16.25
N GLY A 48 -4.85 0.15 -17.23
CA GLY A 48 -5.41 1.49 -17.27
C GLY A 48 -4.32 2.57 -17.28
N GLU A 49 -4.18 3.30 -16.17
CA GLU A 49 -3.16 4.36 -15.99
C GLU A 49 -2.17 4.04 -14.85
N ILE A 50 -2.09 2.80 -14.39
CA ILE A 50 -1.16 2.40 -13.32
C ILE A 50 0.12 1.74 -13.86
N CYS A 51 1.21 1.88 -13.10
CA CYS A 51 2.54 1.33 -13.42
C CYS A 51 3.04 1.75 -14.81
N GLU A 52 3.50 0.84 -15.65
CA GLU A 52 4.03 1.16 -16.99
C GLU A 52 2.95 1.72 -17.93
N CYS A 53 1.67 1.54 -17.62
CA CYS A 53 0.57 2.16 -18.35
C CYS A 53 0.34 3.64 -17.97
N ASN A 54 1.03 4.16 -16.94
CA ASN A 54 0.89 5.55 -16.52
C ASN A 54 1.56 6.48 -17.54
N ILE A 55 0.76 7.27 -18.26
CA ILE A 55 1.22 8.21 -19.27
C ILE A 55 2.26 9.21 -18.72
N LYS A 56 2.19 9.55 -17.42
CA LYS A 56 3.08 10.54 -16.80
C LYS A 56 4.54 10.09 -16.74
N LEU A 57 4.81 8.80 -16.90
CA LEU A 57 6.17 8.27 -17.01
C LEU A 57 6.86 8.70 -18.31
N TYR A 58 6.09 9.07 -19.34
CA TYR A 58 6.59 9.38 -20.68
C TYR A 58 6.36 10.87 -20.96
N ASN A 59 7.36 11.69 -20.63
CA ASN A 59 7.32 13.15 -20.79
C ASN A 59 6.06 13.79 -20.21
N ASN A 60 5.70 13.39 -18.98
CA ASN A 60 4.52 13.87 -18.24
C ASN A 60 3.20 13.70 -18.99
N GLY A 61 3.07 12.68 -19.85
CA GLY A 61 1.87 12.43 -20.63
C GLY A 61 1.79 13.24 -21.93
N SER A 62 2.90 13.81 -22.40
CA SER A 62 2.93 14.66 -23.58
C SER A 62 3.91 14.16 -24.62
N TRP A 63 3.43 13.92 -25.83
CA TRP A 63 4.24 13.59 -27.00
C TRP A 63 3.51 14.06 -28.25
N GLY A 64 4.24 14.61 -29.21
CA GLY A 64 3.65 15.11 -30.46
C GLY A 64 3.31 13.98 -31.45
N ASN A 65 3.99 12.84 -31.35
CA ASN A 65 3.81 11.71 -32.26
C ASN A 65 4.26 10.37 -31.64
N TYR A 66 3.98 9.28 -32.33
CA TYR A 66 4.29 7.93 -31.85
C TYR A 66 5.80 7.66 -31.71
N ASN A 67 6.64 8.22 -32.59
CA ASN A 67 8.11 8.02 -32.51
C ASN A 67 8.70 8.67 -31.26
N GLU A 68 8.19 9.85 -30.86
CA GLU A 68 8.57 10.48 -29.60
C GLU A 68 8.20 9.59 -28.41
N LEU A 69 6.98 9.04 -28.38
CA LEU A 69 6.56 8.13 -27.31
C LEU A 69 7.47 6.89 -27.24
N VAL A 70 7.80 6.28 -28.39
CA VAL A 70 8.73 5.15 -28.45
C VAL A 70 10.09 5.54 -27.85
N GLY A 71 10.58 6.75 -28.15
CA GLY A 71 11.78 7.31 -27.54
C GLY A 71 11.69 7.41 -26.03
N TYR A 72 10.59 7.94 -25.49
CA TYR A 72 10.37 8.05 -24.04
C TYR A 72 10.24 6.69 -23.35
N VAL A 73 9.56 5.72 -23.98
CA VAL A 73 9.48 4.34 -23.46
C VAL A 73 10.85 3.69 -23.43
N GLN A 74 11.67 3.86 -24.49
CA GLN A 74 13.03 3.36 -24.52
C GLN A 74 13.89 3.99 -23.41
N GLN A 75 13.78 5.31 -23.21
CA GLN A 75 14.48 6.02 -22.14
C GLN A 75 14.09 5.48 -20.76
N PHE A 76 12.78 5.28 -20.51
CA PHE A 76 12.30 4.70 -19.26
C PHE A 76 12.90 3.31 -19.01
N LEU A 77 12.87 2.43 -20.01
CA LEU A 77 13.43 1.07 -19.90
C LEU A 77 14.95 1.07 -19.68
N ASN A 78 15.66 2.01 -20.30
CA ASN A 78 17.12 2.15 -20.16
C ASN A 78 17.53 2.77 -18.83
N SER A 79 16.61 3.43 -18.10
CA SER A 79 16.90 3.99 -16.76
C SER A 79 17.24 2.91 -15.72
N GLY A 80 17.01 1.63 -16.02
CA GLY A 80 17.12 0.53 -15.08
C GLY A 80 15.96 0.47 -14.09
N THR A 81 15.03 1.42 -14.13
CA THR A 81 13.81 1.41 -13.32
C THR A 81 12.83 0.38 -13.86
N ARG A 82 12.38 -0.55 -13.02
CA ARG A 82 11.33 -1.51 -13.33
C ARG A 82 10.24 -1.41 -12.29
N VAL A 83 8.98 -1.41 -12.73
CA VAL A 83 7.83 -1.38 -11.83
C VAL A 83 7.09 -2.72 -11.93
N GLY A 84 7.05 -3.45 -10.82
CA GLY A 84 6.27 -4.65 -10.64
C GLY A 84 4.90 -4.32 -10.06
N TYR A 85 3.88 -5.07 -10.48
CA TYR A 85 2.48 -4.93 -10.06
C TYR A 85 1.90 -6.31 -9.78
N ALA A 86 1.25 -6.48 -8.62
CA ALA A 86 0.49 -7.68 -8.29
C ALA A 86 -0.84 -7.31 -7.62
N PRO A 87 -2.00 -7.59 -8.25
CA PRO A 87 -3.28 -7.39 -7.59
C PRO A 87 -3.45 -8.39 -6.43
N LEU A 88 -4.08 -7.93 -5.35
CA LEU A 88 -4.36 -8.72 -4.14
C LEU A 88 -5.88 -9.03 -4.07
N SER A 89 -6.24 -10.13 -3.41
CA SER A 89 -7.63 -10.60 -3.31
C SER A 89 -8.57 -9.63 -2.57
N ASN A 90 -8.03 -8.72 -1.76
CA ASN A 90 -8.77 -7.71 -1.01
C ASN A 90 -8.99 -6.39 -1.80
N GLY A 91 -8.69 -6.36 -3.10
CA GLY A 91 -8.86 -5.18 -3.95
C GLY A 91 -7.71 -4.16 -3.85
N ASN A 92 -6.68 -4.44 -3.04
CA ASN A 92 -5.43 -3.69 -3.03
C ASN A 92 -4.47 -4.24 -4.10
N PHE A 93 -3.33 -3.60 -4.27
CA PHE A 93 -2.25 -4.07 -5.13
C PHE A 93 -0.89 -3.85 -4.47
N ALA A 94 0.02 -4.80 -4.66
CA ALA A 94 1.42 -4.65 -4.32
C ALA A 94 2.16 -4.04 -5.52
N MET A 95 2.96 -3.02 -5.24
CA MET A 95 3.85 -2.39 -6.21
C MET A 95 5.28 -2.50 -5.71
N ALA A 96 6.19 -2.90 -6.59
CA ALA A 96 7.62 -2.93 -6.32
C ALA A 96 8.35 -2.10 -7.38
N ILE A 97 9.20 -1.18 -6.95
CA ILE A 97 10.10 -0.43 -7.82
C ILE A 97 11.47 -1.05 -7.65
N LEU A 98 12.04 -1.52 -8.75
CA LEU A 98 13.40 -2.01 -8.82
C LEU A 98 14.25 -0.99 -9.56
N SER A 99 15.47 -0.77 -9.09
CA SER A 99 16.52 -0.04 -9.81
C SER A 99 17.63 -1.04 -10.09
N GLY A 100 17.79 -1.42 -11.36
CA GLY A 100 18.60 -2.57 -11.75
C GLY A 100 18.08 -3.86 -11.12
N ASN A 101 18.93 -4.57 -10.39
CA ASN A 101 18.60 -5.83 -9.69
C ASN A 101 18.23 -5.60 -8.22
N GLN A 102 18.19 -4.36 -7.74
CA GLN A 102 17.86 -4.03 -6.35
C GLN A 102 16.41 -3.56 -6.23
N VAL A 103 15.72 -4.01 -5.20
CA VAL A 103 14.39 -3.52 -4.84
C VAL A 103 14.56 -2.17 -4.16
N SER A 104 14.19 -1.09 -4.86
CA SER A 104 14.31 0.30 -4.39
C SER A 104 13.14 0.70 -3.51
N ALA A 105 11.94 0.18 -3.76
CA ALA A 105 10.75 0.42 -2.94
C ALA A 105 9.73 -0.72 -3.09
N VAL A 106 9.01 -1.04 -2.03
CA VAL A 106 7.81 -1.89 -2.08
C VAL A 106 6.71 -1.23 -1.28
N SER A 107 5.51 -1.16 -1.85
CA SER A 107 4.33 -0.65 -1.15
C SER A 107 3.11 -1.47 -1.52
N VAL A 108 2.15 -1.55 -0.61
CA VAL A 108 0.79 -1.99 -0.91
C VAL A 108 -0.08 -0.75 -1.03
N LEU A 109 -0.88 -0.66 -2.09
CA LEU A 109 -1.71 0.48 -2.42
C LEU A 109 -3.18 0.04 -2.58
N ASN A 110 -4.13 0.92 -2.25
CA ASN A 110 -5.55 0.66 -2.52
C ASN A 110 -5.91 1.12 -3.92
N ALA A 111 -7.14 0.82 -4.37
CA ALA A 111 -7.64 1.24 -5.69
C ALA A 111 -7.50 2.75 -5.98
N GLY A 112 -7.44 3.60 -4.95
CA GLY A 112 -7.20 5.04 -5.08
C GLY A 112 -5.73 5.45 -5.13
N GLY A 113 -4.79 4.50 -5.17
CA GLY A 113 -3.34 4.77 -5.18
C GLY A 113 -2.78 5.20 -3.83
N ASN A 114 -3.56 5.12 -2.76
CA ASN A 114 -3.10 5.50 -1.42
C ASN A 114 -2.27 4.36 -0.81
N VAL A 115 -1.21 4.70 -0.09
CA VAL A 115 -0.42 3.72 0.67
C VAL A 115 -1.31 3.07 1.72
N VAL A 116 -1.53 1.76 1.55
CA VAL A 116 -2.25 0.94 2.51
C VAL A 116 -1.22 0.41 3.50
N ALA A 117 -0.91 1.22 4.50
CA ALA A 117 -0.53 0.66 5.78
C ALA A 117 -1.82 0.04 6.34
N ALA A 118 -2.08 -1.24 6.05
CA ALA A 118 -3.24 -1.95 6.58
C ALA A 118 -3.07 -2.11 8.11
N GLY A 119 -3.31 -1.02 8.86
CA GLY A 119 -3.13 -0.95 10.31
C GLY A 119 -1.66 -0.98 10.75
N GLY A 120 -1.15 0.13 11.28
CA GLY A 120 -0.06 0.15 12.28
C GLY A 120 1.34 -0.39 11.95
N GLY A 121 1.63 -1.01 10.79
CA GLY A 121 2.98 -1.54 10.46
C GLY A 121 3.44 -1.07 9.07
N ASN A 122 4.66 -0.61 8.82
CA ASN A 122 5.93 -0.84 9.53
C ASN A 122 6.91 0.34 9.31
N VAL A 123 7.60 0.78 10.38
CA VAL A 123 8.86 1.54 10.30
C VAL A 123 9.94 0.64 10.89
N VAL A 124 10.71 -0.03 10.04
CA VAL A 124 11.88 -0.80 10.46
C VAL A 124 13.12 -0.03 10.01
N ALA A 125 13.64 0.83 10.89
CA ALA A 125 14.99 1.34 10.73
C ALA A 125 15.95 0.32 11.36
N ALA A 126 16.86 -0.23 10.56
CA ALA A 126 17.96 -1.03 11.09
C ALA A 126 18.87 -0.12 11.94
N GLY A 127 18.81 -0.24 13.26
CA GLY A 127 19.90 0.22 14.15
C GLY A 127 19.65 1.39 15.13
N GLY A 128 18.44 1.90 15.34
CA GLY A 128 18.25 2.91 16.40
C GLY A 128 16.88 3.55 16.40
N GLY A 129 16.30 3.71 17.60
CA GLY A 129 14.89 4.05 17.82
C GLY A 129 14.46 5.39 17.21
N ASN A 130 13.28 5.39 16.58
CA ASN A 130 12.44 6.56 16.38
C ASN A 130 11.01 6.11 16.01
N VAL A 131 10.03 6.48 16.85
CA VAL A 131 8.61 6.59 16.48
C VAL A 131 8.32 8.09 16.48
N VAL A 132 8.40 8.73 15.31
CA VAL A 132 8.01 10.13 15.15
C VAL A 132 6.63 10.17 14.52
N ALA A 133 5.58 10.22 15.35
CA ALA A 133 4.27 10.61 14.89
C ALA A 133 4.29 12.13 14.65
N ALA A 134 4.51 12.56 13.40
CA ALA A 134 4.37 13.96 13.04
C ALA A 134 2.89 14.37 13.15
N GLY A 135 2.54 15.06 14.24
CA GLY A 135 1.21 15.61 14.49
C GLY A 135 0.38 14.84 15.52
N GLY A 136 0.64 15.08 16.81
CA GLY A 136 -0.37 15.00 17.88
C GLY A 136 -1.09 13.67 18.12
N GLY A 137 -0.56 12.53 17.69
CA GLY A 137 -1.12 11.22 18.02
C GLY A 137 -0.76 10.80 19.44
N ASN A 138 -1.67 10.97 20.39
CA ASN A 138 -1.54 10.33 21.70
C ASN A 138 -1.35 8.81 21.51
N LEU A 139 -0.38 8.23 22.20
CA LEU A 139 -0.33 6.79 22.47
C LEU A 139 -1.51 6.44 23.40
N VAL A 140 -2.71 6.24 22.83
CA VAL A 140 -3.87 5.73 23.58
C VAL A 140 -3.97 4.23 23.34
N ALA A 141 -3.26 3.46 24.16
CA ALA A 141 -3.38 2.01 24.16
C ALA A 141 -4.58 1.58 25.02
N ALA A 142 -5.77 1.55 24.43
CA ALA A 142 -6.94 0.91 25.04
C ALA A 142 -6.74 -0.62 25.04
N GLY A 143 -6.03 -1.15 26.05
CA GLY A 143 -6.04 -2.59 26.36
C GLY A 143 -4.80 -3.41 26.02
N GLY A 144 -3.58 -2.95 26.33
CA GLY A 144 -2.42 -3.87 26.40
C GLY A 144 -1.03 -3.26 26.16
N GLY A 145 -0.95 -2.06 25.58
CA GLY A 145 0.31 -1.36 25.32
C GLY A 145 0.69 -0.39 26.44
N ASN A 146 0.81 -0.87 27.69
CA ASN A 146 1.31 -0.04 28.77
C ASN A 146 2.79 0.30 28.53
N ILE A 147 3.15 1.58 28.53
CA ILE A 147 4.56 1.96 28.61
C ILE A 147 5.03 1.67 30.04
N THR A 148 5.59 0.48 30.24
CA THR A 148 6.15 0.04 31.52
C THR A 148 7.61 0.48 31.59
N GLY A 149 8.08 0.92 32.76
CA GLY A 149 9.48 1.32 32.97
C GLY A 149 9.81 2.82 32.80
N LEU A 150 8.81 3.67 32.56
CA LEU A 150 8.99 5.12 32.73
C LEU A 150 9.09 5.43 34.22
N SER A 151 10.23 5.99 34.64
CA SER A 151 10.45 6.47 35.99
C SER A 151 10.81 7.96 35.95
N ASN A 152 10.86 8.60 37.11
CA ASN A 152 11.37 9.97 37.22
C ASN A 152 12.83 10.12 36.73
N SER A 153 13.53 9.01 36.49
CA SER A 153 14.93 8.94 36.07
C SER A 153 15.07 8.71 34.56
N THR A 154 13.97 8.51 33.82
CA THR A 154 14.02 8.33 32.37
C THR A 154 14.33 9.67 31.69
N PRO A 155 15.51 9.83 31.03
CA PRO A 155 15.88 11.10 30.42
C PRO A 155 14.89 11.53 29.34
N GLY A 156 14.47 12.80 29.37
CA GLY A 156 13.52 13.35 28.38
C GLY A 156 12.04 13.08 28.67
N PHE A 157 11.70 12.42 29.77
CA PHE A 157 10.32 12.21 30.20
C PHE A 157 10.05 12.93 31.52
N ALA A 158 9.15 13.93 31.53
CA ALA A 158 8.82 14.72 32.70
C ALA A 158 7.31 14.65 33.02
N PHE A 159 6.96 14.18 34.22
CA PHE A 159 5.59 14.28 34.71
C PHE A 159 5.35 15.71 35.21
N GLY A 160 4.58 16.49 34.45
CA GLY A 160 4.28 17.90 34.76
C GLY A 160 3.43 18.14 36.03
N MET A 161 3.18 17.13 36.87
CA MET A 161 2.51 17.28 38.16
C MET A 161 3.08 16.28 39.19
N SER A 162 3.25 16.72 40.43
CA SER A 162 3.72 15.94 41.60
C SER A 162 2.78 14.80 42.04
N ARG A 163 1.91 14.30 41.17
CA ARG A 163 1.05 13.14 41.46
C ARG A 163 1.87 11.87 41.20
N GLY A 164 2.42 11.29 42.26
CA GLY A 164 3.14 10.03 42.20
C GLY A 164 2.29 8.92 41.59
N LEU A 165 2.86 8.19 40.63
CA LEU A 165 2.29 6.95 40.10
C LEU A 165 2.25 5.91 41.23
N LEU A 166 1.11 5.25 41.42
CA LEU A 166 1.03 4.09 42.30
C LEU A 166 1.69 2.90 41.59
N ALA A 167 2.53 2.17 42.31
CA ALA A 167 3.05 0.91 41.79
C ALA A 167 1.91 -0.11 41.61
N ALA A 168 2.06 -1.07 40.71
CA ALA A 168 1.07 -2.13 40.54
C ALA A 168 0.85 -2.88 41.87
N GLY A 169 -0.40 -2.88 42.35
CA GLY A 169 -0.77 -3.45 43.65
C GLY A 169 -1.04 -2.41 44.75
N GLU A 170 -0.61 -1.17 44.58
CA GLU A 170 -0.85 -0.12 45.57
C GLU A 170 -2.25 0.49 45.44
N GLN A 171 -2.98 0.58 46.56
CA GLN A 171 -4.27 1.26 46.62
C GLN A 171 -4.16 2.59 47.35
N ARG A 172 -4.61 3.68 46.72
CA ARG A 172 -4.86 4.95 47.41
C ARG A 172 -6.22 4.91 48.09
N LYS A 173 -6.22 4.98 49.42
CA LYS A 173 -7.44 5.24 50.20
C LYS A 173 -7.46 6.72 50.61
N PRO A 174 -8.49 7.48 50.23
CA PRO A 174 -8.62 8.87 50.64
C PRO A 174 -8.77 8.96 52.16
N THR A 175 -8.15 9.97 52.77
CA THR A 175 -8.36 10.31 54.19
C THR A 175 -9.43 11.38 54.32
N SER A 176 -9.88 11.69 55.53
CA SER A 176 -10.86 12.77 55.78
C SER A 176 -10.33 14.19 55.47
N GLY A 177 -9.02 14.34 55.23
CA GLY A 177 -8.41 15.58 54.70
C GLY A 177 -7.99 15.45 53.24
N ASN A 178 -7.25 16.45 52.73
CA ASN A 178 -6.75 16.46 51.34
C ASN A 178 -5.66 15.40 51.04
N GLY A 179 -5.41 14.47 51.96
CA GLY A 179 -4.42 13.41 51.84
C GLY A 179 -5.00 12.06 51.43
N ALA A 180 -4.13 11.14 51.01
CA ALA A 180 -4.48 9.74 50.79
C ALA A 180 -3.40 8.84 51.42
N ILE A 181 -3.83 7.73 52.00
CA ILE A 181 -2.93 6.66 52.44
C ILE A 181 -2.72 5.72 51.27
N VAL A 182 -1.47 5.36 51.01
CA VAL A 182 -1.11 4.31 50.04
C VAL A 182 -0.93 3.01 50.82
N ILE A 183 -1.71 2.00 50.45
CA ILE A 183 -1.65 0.66 51.02
C ILE A 183 -0.99 -0.25 49.99
N LYS A 184 0.00 -1.02 50.42
CA LYS A 184 0.65 -2.08 49.64
C LYS A 184 -0.02 -3.42 49.90
#